data_AF-A0A4R0DB72-F1
#
_entry.id   AF-A0A4R0DB72-F1
#
_cell.length_a   1.000
_cell.length_b   1.000
_cell.length_c   1.000
_cell.angle_alpha   90.00
_cell.angle_beta   90.00
_cell.angle_gamma   90.00
#
_symmetry.space_group_name_H-M   'P 1'
#
loop_
_entity.id
_entity.type
_entity.pdbx_description
1 polymer ?
#
loop_
_entity_poly.entity_id
_entity_poly.type
_entity_poly.pdbx_seq_one_letter_code
_entity_poly.pdbx_strand_id
1 'polypeptide(L)'
;MQQKICIFLFFALSIGYLCLEVFFNLLIFDQMSTMTSKLEIQQIEQMGKTFTGIGLCLILLKFALPLFTKLWQFVLAFIALGLVCIGVSFFVQNQVIDWIVDSSSEEQQGKALLISQASGTIVPFYDDYRATEYAGLKWWEFKVRAKAKLEGHHVIINPEMDADHVARKESILRDHYFSVASQCVKTPNSFGVTTALDKAFFPYIQLSKPFAEDGYKQAVMKFTECLIEDPKLYKQYVSDPMNQELITIFGTYESYSNQYKSAMNDVLAEEKKGGHRFIIQTKRQKIQEKWNTEILNFGPGVYIPPLMTQDQFFNNAAVKSHIFNTTKQNVVFKPNQPEMKAEFIQSMPNKLFKTYDAYRHFIPELGQVEPKAERIFMGQEIDAKRAYKAIVMPMVALSFSIFFLILNILSLISLIFFSNSPKLSRIFMIGTICLLLILPMVKSAQVGSTVGNEAKGSFSQYVIKTMYFYQSAILKIYSNK
;
A
#
# COMPACT_ATOMS: atom_id res chain seq x y z
N MET A 1 -19.78 -19.10 -45.05
CA MET A 1 -18.47 -19.54 -44.48
C MET A 1 -17.90 -18.53 -43.49
N GLN A 2 -17.75 -17.25 -43.87
CA GLN A 2 -17.14 -16.20 -43.02
C GLN A 2 -17.85 -15.95 -41.68
N GLN A 3 -19.18 -16.02 -41.62
CA GLN A 3 -19.92 -15.86 -40.36
C GLN A 3 -19.61 -16.99 -39.35
N LYS A 4 -19.45 -18.24 -39.82
CA LYS A 4 -19.04 -19.36 -38.96
C LYS A 4 -17.63 -19.15 -38.40
N ILE A 5 -16.74 -18.56 -39.20
CA ILE A 5 -15.37 -18.19 -38.75
C ILE A 5 -15.44 -17.11 -37.66
N CYS A 6 -16.31 -16.10 -37.79
CA CYS A 6 -16.49 -15.07 -36.76
C CYS A 6 -17.04 -15.66 -35.44
N ILE A 7 -18.00 -16.59 -35.53
CA ILE A 7 -18.53 -17.31 -34.36
C ILE A 7 -17.43 -18.13 -33.68
N PHE A 8 -16.63 -18.86 -34.45
CA PHE A 8 -15.51 -19.64 -33.94
C PHE A 8 -14.45 -18.75 -33.27
N LEU A 9 -14.10 -17.62 -33.88
CA LEU A 9 -13.14 -16.67 -33.32
C LEU A 9 -13.67 -16.05 -32.02
N PHE A 10 -14.95 -15.68 -31.98
CA PHE A 10 -15.60 -15.20 -30.76
C PHE A 10 -15.55 -16.24 -29.63
N PHE A 11 -15.84 -17.51 -29.96
CA PHE A 11 -15.76 -18.61 -29.00
C PHE A 11 -14.34 -18.79 -28.46
N ALA A 12 -13.33 -18.78 -29.33
CA ALA A 12 -11.92 -18.89 -28.93
C ALA A 12 -11.48 -17.72 -28.04
N LEU A 13 -11.85 -16.48 -28.39
CA LEU A 13 -11.56 -15.28 -27.58
C LEU A 13 -12.24 -15.36 -26.21
N SER A 14 -13.49 -15.84 -26.17
CA SER A 14 -14.24 -15.97 -24.92
C SER A 14 -13.63 -17.03 -24.00
N ILE A 15 -13.21 -18.19 -24.53
CA ILE A 15 -12.48 -19.19 -23.74
C ILE A 15 -11.16 -18.64 -23.23
N GLY A 16 -10.37 -17.99 -24.10
CA GLY A 16 -9.11 -17.37 -23.71
C GLY A 16 -9.30 -16.34 -22.58
N TYR A 17 -10.32 -15.49 -22.70
CA TYR A 17 -10.72 -14.57 -21.64
C TYR A 17 -11.09 -15.28 -20.35
N LEU A 18 -11.93 -16.33 -20.38
CA LEU A 18 -12.30 -17.06 -19.16
C LEU A 18 -11.08 -17.68 -18.45
N CYS A 19 -10.13 -18.24 -19.20
CA CYS A 19 -8.90 -18.77 -18.63
C CYS A 19 -8.07 -17.67 -17.96
N LEU A 20 -7.92 -16.51 -18.63
CA LEU A 20 -7.24 -15.34 -18.07
C LEU A 20 -7.95 -14.80 -16.82
N GLU A 21 -9.28 -14.78 -16.82
CA GLU A 21 -10.10 -14.28 -15.72
C GLU A 21 -10.01 -15.19 -14.48
N VAL A 22 -10.00 -16.52 -14.66
CA VAL A 22 -9.76 -17.47 -13.57
C VAL A 22 -8.37 -17.28 -13.00
N PHE A 23 -7.35 -17.15 -13.86
CA PHE A 23 -5.98 -16.88 -13.42
C PHE A 23 -5.87 -15.55 -12.67
N PHE A 24 -6.50 -14.49 -13.16
CA PHE A 24 -6.54 -13.19 -12.51
C PHE A 24 -7.22 -13.24 -11.14
N ASN A 25 -8.32 -13.98 -11.01
CA ASN A 25 -9.00 -14.18 -9.72
C ASN A 25 -8.12 -14.93 -8.72
N LEU A 26 -7.35 -15.93 -9.17
CA LEU A 26 -6.36 -16.61 -8.33
C LEU A 26 -5.24 -15.66 -7.91
N LEU A 27 -4.80 -14.77 -8.80
CA LEU A 27 -3.79 -13.75 -8.48
C LEU A 27 -4.33 -12.75 -7.46
N ILE A 28 -5.56 -12.24 -7.61
CA ILE A 28 -6.17 -11.36 -6.60
C ILE A 28 -6.25 -12.08 -5.26
N PHE A 29 -6.68 -13.35 -5.25
CA PHE A 29 -6.75 -14.16 -4.04
C PHE A 29 -5.39 -14.29 -3.34
N ASP A 30 -4.35 -14.63 -4.10
CA ASP A 30 -2.97 -14.73 -3.60
C ASP A 30 -2.48 -13.40 -3.03
N GLN A 31 -2.72 -12.30 -3.74
CA GLN A 31 -2.30 -10.97 -3.34
C GLN A 31 -3.05 -10.44 -2.11
N MET A 32 -4.34 -10.75 -1.97
CA MET A 32 -5.10 -10.44 -0.75
C MET A 32 -4.64 -11.29 0.44
N SER A 33 -4.06 -12.46 0.18
CA SER A 33 -3.52 -13.37 1.20
C SER A 33 -2.07 -13.07 1.62
N THR A 34 -1.39 -12.17 0.91
CA THR A 34 0.00 -11.78 1.15
C THR A 34 0.09 -10.29 1.46
N MET A 35 1.18 -9.83 2.10
CA MET A 35 1.41 -8.38 2.26
C MET A 35 1.66 -7.75 0.89
N THR A 36 0.65 -7.11 0.34
CA THR A 36 0.74 -6.43 -0.95
C THR A 36 1.43 -5.08 -0.81
N SER A 37 2.46 -4.83 -1.63
CA SER A 37 3.07 -3.50 -1.74
C SER A 37 2.11 -2.53 -2.45
N LYS A 38 2.29 -1.21 -2.24
CA LYS A 38 1.49 -0.18 -2.91
C LYS A 38 1.52 -0.31 -4.44
N LEU A 39 2.66 -0.72 -4.99
CA LEU A 39 2.84 -0.91 -6.44
C LEU A 39 2.02 -2.10 -6.95
N GLU A 40 2.06 -3.23 -6.24
CA GLU A 40 1.29 -4.42 -6.59
C GLU A 40 -0.22 -4.15 -6.52
N ILE A 41 -0.69 -3.40 -5.51
CA ILE A 41 -2.10 -2.97 -5.42
C ILE A 41 -2.51 -2.15 -6.66
N GLN A 42 -1.67 -1.21 -7.10
CA GLN A 42 -1.92 -0.41 -8.29
C GLN A 42 -1.92 -1.27 -9.57
N GLN A 43 -1.05 -2.27 -9.66
CA GLN A 43 -1.01 -3.19 -10.80
C GLN A 43 -2.28 -4.04 -10.87
N ILE A 44 -2.72 -4.59 -9.74
CA ILE A 44 -3.99 -5.34 -9.65
C ILE A 44 -5.17 -4.44 -10.05
N GLU A 45 -5.15 -3.16 -9.66
CA GLU A 45 -6.14 -2.16 -10.10
C GLU A 45 -6.22 -2.08 -11.62
N GLN A 46 -5.07 -1.86 -12.25
CA GLN A 46 -4.96 -1.64 -13.68
C GLN A 46 -5.36 -2.90 -14.45
N MET A 47 -4.93 -4.07 -13.97
CA MET A 47 -5.30 -5.36 -14.53
C MET A 47 -6.81 -5.61 -14.39
N GLY A 48 -7.40 -5.38 -13.22
CA GLY A 48 -8.84 -5.55 -12.98
C GLY A 48 -9.70 -4.67 -13.87
N LYS A 49 -9.31 -3.40 -14.04
CA LYS A 49 -9.98 -2.48 -14.97
C LYS A 49 -9.86 -2.93 -16.42
N THR A 50 -8.69 -3.42 -16.82
CA THR A 50 -8.44 -3.91 -18.18
C THR A 50 -9.26 -5.16 -18.48
N PHE A 51 -9.22 -6.17 -17.60
CA PHE A 51 -9.98 -7.41 -17.77
C PHE A 51 -11.49 -7.17 -17.78
N THR A 52 -11.99 -6.30 -16.90
CA THR A 52 -13.40 -5.88 -16.92
C THR A 52 -13.77 -5.24 -18.25
N GLY A 53 -12.91 -4.39 -18.82
CA GLY A 53 -13.12 -3.79 -20.13
C GLY A 53 -13.16 -4.82 -21.26
N ILE A 54 -12.27 -5.82 -21.23
CA ILE A 54 -12.26 -6.94 -22.19
C ILE A 54 -13.54 -7.77 -22.06
N GLY A 55 -13.95 -8.10 -20.82
CA GLY A 55 -15.17 -8.83 -20.54
C GLY A 55 -16.42 -8.12 -21.05
N LEU A 56 -16.50 -6.80 -20.86
CA LEU A 56 -17.57 -5.96 -21.42
C LEU A 56 -17.54 -5.94 -22.95
N CYS A 57 -16.36 -5.81 -23.56
CA CYS A 57 -16.19 -5.84 -25.01
C CYS A 57 -16.73 -7.15 -25.61
N LEU A 58 -16.41 -8.30 -25.02
CA LEU A 58 -16.91 -9.60 -25.50
C LEU A 58 -18.44 -9.71 -25.41
N ILE A 59 -19.05 -9.20 -24.35
CA ILE A 59 -20.51 -9.19 -24.22
C ILE A 59 -21.13 -8.32 -25.33
N LEU A 60 -20.62 -7.11 -25.57
CA LEU A 60 -21.12 -6.24 -26.64
C LEU A 60 -20.89 -6.85 -28.03
N LEU A 61 -19.73 -7.46 -28.23
CA LEU A 61 -19.38 -8.14 -29.48
C LEU A 61 -20.33 -9.32 -29.75
N LYS A 62 -20.80 -10.01 -28.72
CA LYS A 62 -21.83 -11.06 -28.85
C LYS A 62 -23.16 -10.51 -29.40
N PHE A 63 -23.59 -9.34 -28.95
CA PHE A 63 -24.81 -8.69 -29.47
C PHE A 63 -24.66 -8.22 -30.91
N ALA A 64 -23.47 -7.74 -31.26
CA ALA A 64 -23.10 -7.29 -32.60
C ALA A 64 -22.79 -8.45 -33.57
N LEU A 65 -22.59 -9.68 -33.08
CA LEU A 65 -22.19 -10.84 -33.87
C LEU A 65 -23.03 -11.07 -35.16
N PRO A 66 -24.38 -10.88 -35.16
CA PRO A 66 -25.19 -11.02 -36.38
C PRO A 66 -24.91 -9.98 -37.47
N LEU A 67 -24.28 -8.86 -37.11
CA LEU A 67 -23.99 -7.74 -38.03
C LEU A 67 -22.72 -7.98 -38.85
N PHE A 68 -21.85 -8.90 -38.42
CA PHE A 68 -20.57 -9.14 -39.07
C PHE A 68 -20.73 -10.16 -40.21
N THR A 69 -20.51 -9.67 -41.43
CA THR A 69 -20.51 -10.51 -42.63
C THR A 69 -19.10 -10.94 -43.03
N LYS A 70 -18.09 -10.11 -42.71
CA LYS A 70 -16.67 -10.32 -43.05
C LYS A 70 -15.79 -10.33 -41.80
N LEU A 71 -14.72 -11.14 -41.82
CA LEU A 71 -13.79 -11.29 -40.70
C LEU A 71 -13.14 -9.97 -40.25
N TRP A 72 -12.74 -9.12 -41.20
CA TRP A 72 -12.09 -7.84 -40.85
C TRP A 72 -13.03 -6.89 -40.10
N GLN A 73 -14.36 -6.96 -40.35
CA GLN A 73 -15.35 -6.16 -39.61
C GLN A 73 -15.38 -6.59 -38.14
N PHE A 74 -15.32 -7.90 -37.89
CA PHE A 74 -15.25 -8.44 -36.53
C PHE A 74 -13.98 -7.99 -35.80
N VAL A 75 -12.81 -8.11 -36.46
CA VAL A 75 -11.52 -7.71 -35.86
C VAL A 75 -11.49 -6.21 -35.57
N LEU A 76 -11.92 -5.38 -36.52
CA LEU A 76 -11.99 -3.93 -36.33
C LEU A 76 -12.95 -3.56 -35.19
N ALA A 77 -14.12 -4.21 -35.14
CA ALA A 77 -15.09 -3.99 -34.06
C ALA A 77 -14.52 -4.42 -32.70
N PHE A 78 -13.81 -5.56 -32.61
CA PHE A 78 -13.17 -6.00 -31.37
C PHE A 78 -12.13 -5.00 -30.86
N ILE A 79 -11.28 -4.47 -31.75
CA ILE A 79 -10.27 -3.46 -31.36
C ILE A 79 -10.94 -2.16 -30.93
N ALA A 80 -11.86 -1.63 -31.76
CA ALA A 80 -12.54 -0.37 -31.47
C ALA A 80 -13.40 -0.44 -30.19
N LEU A 81 -14.22 -1.48 -30.05
CA LEU A 81 -15.01 -1.72 -28.84
C LEU A 81 -14.11 -2.00 -27.65
N GLY A 82 -12.98 -2.70 -27.83
CA GLY A 82 -12.02 -2.98 -26.78
C GLY A 82 -11.46 -1.70 -26.16
N LEU A 83 -11.00 -0.76 -26.98
CA LEU A 83 -10.49 0.53 -26.51
C LEU A 83 -11.56 1.33 -25.75
N VAL A 84 -12.79 1.39 -26.29
CA VAL A 84 -13.90 2.10 -25.65
C VAL A 84 -14.30 1.42 -24.33
N CYS A 85 -14.45 0.10 -24.31
CA CYS A 85 -14.88 -0.64 -23.11
C CYS A 85 -13.83 -0.60 -22.00
N ILE A 86 -12.53 -0.63 -22.34
CA ILE A 86 -11.45 -0.42 -21.38
C ILE A 86 -11.52 1.00 -20.81
N GLY A 87 -11.66 2.03 -21.66
CA GLY A 87 -11.82 3.42 -21.19
C GLY A 87 -13.03 3.60 -20.25
N VAL A 88 -14.18 3.03 -20.62
CA VAL A 88 -15.40 3.03 -19.79
C VAL A 88 -15.17 2.30 -18.47
N SER A 89 -14.50 1.13 -18.49
CA SER A 89 -14.18 0.37 -17.29
C SER A 89 -13.31 1.17 -16.32
N PHE A 90 -12.27 1.85 -16.82
CA PHE A 90 -11.43 2.73 -16.02
C PHE A 90 -12.24 3.85 -15.38
N PHE A 91 -13.08 4.53 -16.17
CA PHE A 91 -13.93 5.61 -15.68
C PHE A 91 -14.89 5.14 -14.59
N VAL A 92 -15.64 4.06 -14.85
CA VAL A 92 -16.65 3.54 -13.91
C VAL A 92 -16.00 3.02 -12.63
N GLN A 93 -14.94 2.23 -12.72
CA GLN A 93 -14.29 1.69 -11.53
C GLN A 93 -13.61 2.77 -10.68
N ASN A 94 -13.01 3.80 -11.30
CA ASN A 94 -12.49 4.96 -10.55
C ASN A 94 -13.60 5.63 -9.74
N GLN A 95 -14.72 5.94 -10.40
CA GLN A 95 -15.86 6.57 -9.74
C GLN A 95 -16.41 5.72 -8.60
N VAL A 96 -16.50 4.40 -8.80
CA VAL A 96 -16.95 3.48 -7.75
C VAL A 96 -15.96 3.45 -6.58
N ILE A 97 -14.66 3.33 -6.84
CA ILE A 97 -13.64 3.27 -5.79
C ILE A 97 -13.58 4.57 -5.01
N ASP A 98 -13.46 5.70 -5.70
CA ASP A 98 -13.34 7.02 -5.06
C ASP A 98 -14.60 7.30 -4.23
N TRP A 99 -15.77 6.96 -4.74
CA TRP A 99 -17.01 7.12 -3.99
C TRP A 99 -17.14 6.17 -2.78
N ILE A 100 -16.66 4.92 -2.86
CA ILE A 100 -16.61 4.02 -1.70
C ILE A 100 -15.66 4.57 -0.62
N VAL A 101 -14.54 5.17 -1.03
CA VAL A 101 -13.57 5.78 -0.11
C VAL A 101 -14.16 7.06 0.50
N ASP A 102 -14.77 7.92 -0.30
CA ASP A 102 -15.32 9.21 0.15
C ASP A 102 -16.60 9.07 0.98
N SER A 103 -17.32 7.95 0.85
CA SER A 103 -18.48 7.62 1.69
C SER A 103 -18.11 6.89 2.99
N SER A 104 -16.84 6.56 3.20
CA SER A 104 -16.40 5.92 4.43
C SER A 104 -16.30 6.92 5.59
N SER A 105 -16.77 6.51 6.77
CA SER A 105 -16.61 7.31 7.99
C SER A 105 -15.14 7.43 8.40
N GLU A 106 -14.78 8.52 9.08
CA GLU A 106 -13.44 8.69 9.66
C GLU A 106 -13.08 7.53 10.59
N GLU A 107 -14.05 7.02 11.35
CA GLU A 107 -13.85 5.84 12.19
C GLU A 107 -13.43 4.61 11.36
N GLN A 108 -14.08 4.34 10.22
CA GLN A 108 -13.71 3.24 9.32
C GLN A 108 -12.32 3.43 8.70
N GLN A 109 -11.98 4.66 8.33
CA GLN A 109 -10.65 5.00 7.79
C GLN A 109 -9.56 4.79 8.84
N GLY A 110 -9.81 5.19 10.10
CA GLY A 110 -8.92 4.94 11.22
C GLY A 110 -8.73 3.45 11.51
N LYS A 111 -9.82 2.68 11.54
CA LYS A 111 -9.77 1.21 11.67
C LYS A 111 -8.94 0.57 10.58
N ALA A 112 -9.12 1.01 9.33
CA ALA A 112 -8.39 0.48 8.18
C ALA A 112 -6.87 0.66 8.33
N LEU A 113 -6.42 1.77 8.91
CA LEU A 113 -5.00 2.02 9.14
C LEU A 113 -4.38 0.95 10.05
N LEU A 114 -5.01 0.68 11.21
CA LEU A 114 -4.52 -0.35 12.14
C LEU A 114 -4.71 -1.76 11.59
N ILE A 115 -5.83 -2.05 10.94
CA ILE A 115 -6.08 -3.36 10.32
C ILE A 115 -5.07 -3.64 9.20
N SER A 116 -4.73 -2.65 8.38
CA SER A 116 -3.71 -2.78 7.32
C SER A 116 -2.30 -3.01 7.88
N GLN A 117 -1.99 -2.45 9.05
CA GLN A 117 -0.74 -2.76 9.75
C GLN A 117 -0.77 -4.16 10.35
N ALA A 118 -1.89 -4.52 10.99
CA ALA A 118 -2.08 -5.81 11.65
C ALA A 118 -2.14 -6.98 10.67
N SER A 119 -2.71 -6.79 9.48
CA SER A 119 -2.79 -7.83 8.45
C SER A 119 -1.40 -8.34 8.06
N GLY A 120 -0.41 -7.45 7.99
CA GLY A 120 0.98 -7.83 7.74
C GLY A 120 1.66 -8.65 8.83
N THR A 121 1.02 -8.77 9.99
CA THR A 121 1.56 -9.48 11.17
C THR A 121 0.75 -10.72 11.56
N ILE A 122 -0.57 -10.70 11.34
CA ILE A 122 -1.51 -11.76 11.76
C ILE A 122 -1.68 -12.80 10.64
N VAL A 123 -1.62 -12.38 9.39
CA VAL A 123 -2.14 -13.14 8.27
C VAL A 123 -1.12 -13.67 7.26
N PRO A 124 0.19 -13.35 7.32
CA PRO A 124 1.01 -13.59 6.14
C PRO A 124 1.14 -15.08 5.87
N PHE A 125 0.74 -15.50 4.67
CA PHE A 125 1.30 -16.69 4.06
C PHE A 125 2.70 -16.34 3.58
N TYR A 126 3.68 -16.60 4.43
CA TYR A 126 5.08 -16.70 4.01
C TYR A 126 5.29 -18.10 3.47
N ASP A 127 4.82 -18.35 2.24
CA ASP A 127 5.18 -19.58 1.55
C ASP A 127 6.18 -19.25 0.44
N ASP A 128 7.46 -19.34 0.81
CA ASP A 128 8.63 -19.24 -0.07
C ASP A 128 8.64 -20.36 -1.13
N TYR A 129 7.76 -21.34 -1.04
CA TYR A 129 7.83 -22.55 -1.87
C TYR A 129 7.07 -22.52 -3.21
N ARG A 130 6.38 -21.41 -3.57
CA ARG A 130 5.66 -21.32 -4.87
C ARG A 130 6.02 -20.14 -5.78
N ALA A 131 6.87 -19.21 -5.34
CA ALA A 131 7.35 -18.13 -6.21
C ALA A 131 8.29 -18.62 -7.33
N THR A 132 8.74 -19.87 -7.27
CA THR A 132 9.56 -20.55 -8.29
C THR A 132 8.74 -21.36 -9.31
N GLU A 133 7.50 -21.77 -9.02
CA GLU A 133 6.65 -22.46 -10.01
C GLU A 133 5.97 -21.50 -11.00
N TYR A 134 5.88 -20.20 -10.68
CA TYR A 134 5.44 -19.16 -11.62
C TYR A 134 6.59 -18.53 -12.42
N ALA A 135 7.79 -19.12 -12.39
CA ALA A 135 8.97 -18.67 -13.16
C ALA A 135 8.74 -18.60 -14.68
N GLY A 136 7.66 -19.20 -15.21
CA GLY A 136 7.25 -19.05 -16.61
C GLY A 136 6.77 -17.65 -17.01
N LEU A 137 6.38 -16.78 -16.06
CA LEU A 137 5.78 -15.47 -16.33
C LEU A 137 6.65 -14.26 -15.92
N LYS A 138 7.87 -14.49 -15.41
CA LYS A 138 8.83 -13.42 -15.04
C LYS A 138 9.42 -12.61 -16.22
N TRP A 139 9.03 -12.88 -17.47
CA TRP A 139 9.58 -12.14 -18.61
C TRP A 139 9.08 -10.68 -18.69
N TRP A 140 7.90 -10.36 -18.14
CA TRP A 140 7.40 -8.96 -18.11
C TRP A 140 7.85 -8.17 -16.88
N GLU A 141 8.09 -8.82 -15.72
CA GLU A 141 8.44 -8.11 -14.48
C GLU A 141 9.87 -7.57 -14.50
N PHE A 142 10.76 -8.22 -15.26
CA PHE A 142 12.16 -7.80 -15.42
C PHE A 142 12.27 -6.44 -16.13
N LYS A 143 11.36 -6.11 -17.06
CA LYS A 143 11.37 -4.82 -17.77
C LYS A 143 10.76 -3.66 -16.98
N VAL A 144 9.84 -3.93 -16.05
CA VAL A 144 9.14 -2.87 -15.28
C VAL A 144 9.93 -2.46 -14.03
N ARG A 145 10.61 -3.40 -13.34
CA ARG A 145 11.48 -3.06 -12.20
C ARG A 145 12.73 -2.28 -12.59
N ALA A 146 13.27 -2.50 -13.79
CA ALA A 146 14.40 -1.74 -14.30
C ALA A 146 14.06 -0.26 -14.57
N LYS A 147 12.78 0.06 -14.85
CA LYS A 147 12.35 1.43 -15.16
C LYS A 147 11.94 2.23 -13.92
N ALA A 148 11.37 1.58 -12.91
CA ALA A 148 10.95 2.24 -11.66
C ALA A 148 12.12 2.60 -10.72
N LYS A 149 13.28 1.93 -10.83
CA LYS A 149 14.48 2.23 -10.02
C LYS A 149 15.30 3.42 -10.57
N LEU A 150 14.93 3.98 -11.73
CA LEU A 150 15.61 5.11 -12.39
C LEU A 150 14.92 6.46 -12.19
N GLU A 151 13.67 6.50 -11.72
CA GLU A 151 12.91 7.73 -11.54
C GLU A 151 12.50 7.86 -10.06
N GLY A 152 13.37 8.43 -9.20
CA GLY A 152 12.86 8.92 -7.91
C GLY A 152 13.81 9.26 -6.78
N HIS A 153 15.03 8.72 -6.70
CA HIS A 153 15.98 9.15 -5.67
C HIS A 153 17.41 9.07 -6.16
N HIS A 154 18.09 10.22 -6.19
CA HIS A 154 19.55 10.32 -6.28
C HIS A 154 20.17 9.74 -5.01
N VAL A 155 20.23 8.42 -4.93
CA VAL A 155 21.28 7.76 -4.18
C VAL A 155 22.48 7.74 -5.12
N ILE A 156 23.57 8.39 -4.72
CA ILE A 156 24.87 8.20 -5.36
C ILE A 156 25.26 6.75 -5.06
N ILE A 157 24.79 5.82 -5.90
CA ILE A 157 25.27 4.45 -5.90
C ILE A 157 26.57 4.50 -6.68
N ASN A 158 27.66 4.19 -5.99
CA ASN A 158 28.97 3.95 -6.59
C ASN A 158 28.80 3.06 -7.84
N PRO A 159 29.24 3.48 -9.04
CA PRO A 159 28.90 2.80 -10.30
C PRO A 159 29.59 1.43 -10.52
N GLU A 160 30.18 0.83 -9.47
CA GLU A 160 30.87 -0.47 -9.55
C GLU A 160 30.13 -1.63 -8.83
N MET A 161 28.98 -1.40 -8.19
CA MET A 161 28.15 -2.52 -7.72
C MET A 161 27.14 -2.92 -8.80
N ASP A 162 27.49 -3.99 -9.50
CA ASP A 162 26.63 -4.75 -10.42
C ASP A 162 25.19 -4.86 -9.89
N ALA A 163 24.22 -4.40 -10.67
CA ALA A 163 22.81 -4.35 -10.29
C ALA A 163 22.29 -5.74 -9.87
N ASP A 164 22.88 -6.80 -10.41
CA ASP A 164 22.59 -8.20 -10.08
C ASP A 164 23.02 -8.57 -8.65
N HIS A 165 24.14 -8.03 -8.15
CA HIS A 165 24.59 -8.26 -6.78
C HIS A 165 23.68 -7.61 -5.74
N VAL A 166 23.21 -6.39 -6.03
CA VAL A 166 22.26 -5.68 -5.16
C VAL A 166 20.92 -6.42 -5.13
N ALA A 167 20.40 -6.82 -6.30
CA ALA A 167 19.16 -7.58 -6.40
C ALA A 167 19.25 -8.94 -5.68
N ARG A 168 20.37 -9.65 -5.79
CA ARG A 168 20.60 -10.92 -5.11
C ARG A 168 20.64 -10.75 -3.59
N LYS A 169 21.31 -9.72 -3.09
CA LYS A 169 21.38 -9.40 -1.66
C LYS A 169 20.00 -9.03 -1.10
N GLU A 170 19.23 -8.24 -1.84
CA GLU A 170 17.84 -7.90 -1.49
C GLU A 170 16.93 -9.15 -1.46
N SER A 171 17.10 -10.10 -2.40
CA SER A 171 16.35 -11.36 -2.41
C SER A 171 16.66 -12.22 -1.18
N ILE A 172 17.94 -12.48 -0.90
CA ILE A 172 18.34 -13.32 0.25
C ILE A 172 17.82 -12.73 1.58
N LEU A 173 17.86 -11.40 1.71
CA LEU A 173 17.34 -10.73 2.89
C LEU A 173 15.81 -10.82 2.99
N ARG A 174 15.10 -10.74 1.87
CA ARG A 174 13.64 -10.93 1.80
C ARG A 174 13.26 -12.35 2.20
N ASP A 175 13.96 -13.35 1.68
CA ASP A 175 13.70 -14.77 1.98
C ASP A 175 13.99 -15.05 3.47
N HIS A 176 15.08 -14.49 4.01
CA HIS A 176 15.40 -14.55 5.45
C HIS A 176 14.32 -13.88 6.30
N TYR A 177 13.87 -12.68 5.91
CA TYR A 177 12.78 -11.98 6.60
C TYR A 177 11.51 -12.83 6.64
N PHE A 178 11.10 -13.41 5.52
CA PHE A 178 9.90 -14.24 5.45
C PHE A 178 10.01 -15.53 6.26
N SER A 179 11.17 -16.17 6.25
CA SER A 179 11.44 -17.34 7.08
C SER A 179 11.27 -17.04 8.57
N VAL A 180 11.88 -15.96 9.08
CA VAL A 180 11.75 -15.54 10.49
C VAL A 180 10.31 -15.09 10.78
N ALA A 181 9.72 -14.29 9.90
CA ALA A 181 8.38 -13.76 10.08
C ALA A 181 7.34 -14.88 10.20
N SER A 182 7.47 -15.97 9.44
CA SER A 182 6.59 -17.14 9.52
C SER A 182 6.57 -17.79 10.91
N GLN A 183 7.70 -17.76 11.61
CA GLN A 183 7.83 -18.30 12.97
C GLN A 183 7.25 -17.34 14.02
N CYS A 184 7.25 -16.04 13.72
CA CYS A 184 6.72 -14.99 14.59
C CYS A 184 5.19 -14.84 14.51
N VAL A 185 4.56 -15.32 13.45
CA VAL A 185 3.09 -15.34 13.32
C VAL A 185 2.51 -16.38 14.26
N LYS A 186 2.14 -15.95 15.45
CA LYS A 186 1.25 -16.72 16.32
C LYS A 186 -0.14 -16.17 16.11
N THR A 187 -0.88 -16.70 15.14
CA THR A 187 -2.28 -16.33 14.90
C THR A 187 -3.07 -16.59 16.19
N PRO A 188 -3.55 -15.56 16.89
CA PRO A 188 -4.48 -15.80 17.97
C PRO A 188 -5.77 -16.34 17.35
N ASN A 189 -6.23 -17.52 17.77
CA ASN A 189 -7.54 -18.06 17.41
C ASN A 189 -8.68 -17.02 17.65
N SER A 190 -8.44 -16.02 18.49
CA SER A 190 -9.35 -14.91 18.80
C SER A 190 -9.70 -14.00 17.61
N PHE A 191 -8.95 -14.01 16.50
CA PHE A 191 -9.33 -13.27 15.29
C PHE A 191 -10.17 -14.09 14.30
N GLY A 192 -10.40 -15.38 14.58
CA GLY A 192 -11.15 -16.29 13.72
C GLY A 192 -10.46 -16.56 12.38
N VAL A 193 -9.12 -16.56 12.37
CA VAL A 193 -8.32 -16.85 11.18
C VAL A 193 -7.91 -18.32 11.22
N THR A 194 -8.69 -19.18 10.56
CA THR A 194 -8.50 -20.64 10.61
C THR A 194 -8.12 -21.23 9.26
N THR A 195 -8.53 -20.58 8.18
CA THR A 195 -8.35 -21.06 6.81
C THR A 195 -7.51 -20.10 5.97
N ALA A 196 -7.02 -20.57 4.82
CA ALA A 196 -6.39 -19.69 3.82
C ALA A 196 -7.33 -18.59 3.33
N LEU A 197 -8.63 -18.87 3.36
CA LEU A 197 -9.64 -17.93 3.00
C LEU A 197 -9.79 -16.81 4.04
N ASP A 198 -9.87 -17.17 5.32
CA ASP A 198 -9.97 -16.19 6.41
C ASP A 198 -8.78 -15.25 6.37
N LYS A 199 -7.63 -15.77 5.95
CA LYS A 199 -6.42 -15.00 5.72
C LYS A 199 -6.58 -14.04 4.53
N ALA A 200 -6.90 -14.54 3.34
CA ALA A 200 -7.10 -13.70 2.15
C ALA A 200 -8.10 -12.55 2.38
N PHE A 201 -9.18 -12.82 3.10
CA PHE A 201 -10.21 -11.80 3.35
C PHE A 201 -10.08 -11.11 4.71
N PHE A 202 -8.99 -11.33 5.46
CA PHE A 202 -8.85 -10.82 6.82
C PHE A 202 -9.08 -9.32 6.91
N PRO A 203 -8.37 -8.45 6.16
CA PRO A 203 -8.50 -7.01 6.36
C PRO A 203 -9.94 -6.54 6.13
N TYR A 204 -10.60 -7.12 5.13
CA TYR A 204 -11.98 -6.80 4.78
C TYR A 204 -12.99 -7.32 5.82
N ILE A 205 -12.84 -8.57 6.26
CA ILE A 205 -13.71 -9.17 7.28
C ILE A 205 -13.58 -8.38 8.59
N GLN A 206 -12.36 -7.99 8.98
CA GLN A 206 -12.14 -7.23 10.20
C GLN A 206 -12.76 -5.82 10.14
N LEU A 207 -12.78 -5.16 8.98
CA LEU A 207 -13.49 -3.88 8.82
C LEU A 207 -15.00 -3.99 9.11
N SER A 208 -15.59 -5.17 8.89
CA SER A 208 -17.03 -5.41 9.10
C SER A 208 -17.39 -5.86 10.53
N LYS A 209 -16.39 -6.21 11.36
CA LYS A 209 -16.57 -6.71 12.72
C LYS A 209 -16.41 -5.59 13.77
N PRO A 210 -16.89 -5.80 15.01
CA PRO A 210 -16.52 -4.93 16.14
C PRO A 210 -15.00 -4.81 16.25
N PHE A 211 -14.52 -3.59 16.42
CA PHE A 211 -13.10 -3.27 16.30
C PHE A 211 -12.33 -3.61 17.58
N ALA A 212 -11.47 -4.62 17.49
CA ALA A 212 -10.65 -5.12 18.60
C ALA A 212 -9.26 -4.46 18.61
N GLU A 213 -9.22 -3.15 18.85
CA GLU A 213 -7.98 -2.35 18.78
C GLU A 213 -6.81 -2.92 19.57
N ASP A 214 -7.02 -3.20 20.86
CA ASP A 214 -5.97 -3.70 21.75
C ASP A 214 -5.42 -5.05 21.26
N GLY A 215 -6.29 -5.87 20.69
CA GLY A 215 -5.90 -7.13 20.06
C GLY A 215 -4.95 -6.89 18.88
N TYR A 216 -5.28 -5.98 17.97
CA TYR A 216 -4.42 -5.68 16.83
C TYR A 216 -3.09 -5.06 17.26
N LYS A 217 -3.11 -4.11 18.20
CA LYS A 217 -1.89 -3.51 18.75
C LYS A 217 -0.99 -4.57 19.37
N GLN A 218 -1.55 -5.46 20.19
CA GLN A 218 -0.80 -6.55 20.81
C GLN A 218 -0.22 -7.53 19.78
N ALA A 219 -0.97 -7.86 18.73
CA ALA A 219 -0.50 -8.74 17.67
C ALA A 219 0.70 -8.15 16.92
N VAL A 220 0.62 -6.88 16.51
CA VAL A 220 1.71 -6.19 15.81
C VAL A 220 2.94 -6.06 16.71
N MET A 221 2.76 -5.74 17.99
CA MET A 221 3.85 -5.65 18.96
C MET A 221 4.58 -6.98 19.13
N LYS A 222 3.86 -8.06 19.45
CA LYS A 222 4.45 -9.40 19.65
C LYS A 222 5.19 -9.90 18.40
N PHE A 223 4.60 -9.65 17.23
CA PHE A 223 5.24 -10.00 15.96
C PHE A 223 6.54 -9.22 15.74
N THR A 224 6.51 -7.91 15.98
CA THR A 224 7.68 -7.04 15.80
C THR A 224 8.77 -7.38 16.81
N GLU A 225 8.42 -7.63 18.08
CA GLU A 225 9.33 -8.12 19.12
C GLU A 225 10.04 -9.40 18.69
N CYS A 226 9.30 -10.39 18.18
CA CYS A 226 9.89 -11.62 17.65
C CYS A 226 10.79 -11.38 16.43
N LEU A 227 10.40 -10.51 15.48
CA LEU A 227 11.24 -10.22 14.31
C LEU A 227 12.60 -9.64 14.68
N ILE A 228 12.64 -8.74 15.66
CA ILE A 228 13.90 -8.11 16.12
C ILE A 228 14.69 -9.00 17.08
N GLU A 229 14.18 -10.18 17.44
CA GLU A 229 14.99 -11.22 18.08
C GLU A 229 16.09 -11.70 17.12
N ASP A 230 15.80 -11.78 15.82
CA ASP A 230 16.79 -12.13 14.81
C ASP A 230 17.86 -11.02 14.66
N PRO A 231 19.15 -11.33 14.90
CA PRO A 231 20.21 -10.33 14.85
C PRO A 231 20.39 -9.67 13.48
N LYS A 232 20.12 -10.38 12.37
CA LYS A 232 20.26 -9.83 11.02
C LYS A 232 19.15 -8.83 10.74
N LEU A 233 17.91 -9.16 11.10
CA LEU A 233 16.76 -8.27 10.93
C LEU A 233 16.83 -7.07 11.86
N TYR A 234 17.22 -7.25 13.12
CA TYR A 234 17.49 -6.15 14.04
C TYR A 234 18.54 -5.19 13.47
N LYS A 235 19.66 -5.75 12.98
CA LYS A 235 20.70 -4.92 12.38
C LYS A 235 20.17 -4.13 11.18
N GLN A 236 19.48 -4.79 10.26
CA GLN A 236 19.02 -4.20 9.01
C GLN A 236 17.91 -3.16 9.17
N TYR A 237 16.91 -3.43 10.03
CA TYR A 237 15.70 -2.61 10.12
C TYR A 237 15.69 -1.65 11.30
N VAL A 238 16.55 -1.88 12.29
CA VAL A 238 16.64 -1.05 13.51
C VAL A 238 18.01 -0.41 13.62
N SER A 239 19.07 -1.21 13.78
CA SER A 239 20.40 -0.68 14.11
C SER A 239 21.01 0.18 12.99
N ASP A 240 21.05 -0.31 11.76
CA ASP A 240 21.73 0.35 10.64
C ASP A 240 21.02 1.66 10.24
N PRO A 241 19.68 1.70 10.06
CA PRO A 241 18.96 2.95 9.76
C PRO A 241 19.12 3.99 10.88
N MET A 242 19.05 3.57 12.15
CA MET A 242 19.21 4.47 13.28
C MET A 242 20.66 4.99 13.37
N ASN A 243 21.65 4.12 13.16
CA ASN A 243 23.05 4.52 13.09
C ASN A 243 23.28 5.54 11.97
N GLN A 244 22.69 5.35 10.78
CA GLN A 244 22.80 6.30 9.67
C GLN A 244 22.18 7.67 10.01
N GLU A 245 21.03 7.69 10.66
CA GLU A 245 20.38 8.92 11.10
C GLU A 245 21.27 9.67 12.11
N LEU A 246 21.82 8.96 13.10
CA LEU A 246 22.71 9.54 14.11
C LEU A 246 24.03 10.05 13.52
N ILE A 247 24.63 9.30 12.60
CA ILE A 247 25.82 9.73 11.86
C ILE A 247 25.52 11.01 11.08
N THR A 248 24.34 11.12 10.48
CA THR A 248 23.93 12.33 9.73
C THR A 248 23.76 13.54 10.66
N ILE A 249 23.12 13.35 11.81
CA ILE A 249 22.96 14.39 12.83
C ILE A 249 24.32 14.88 13.34
N PHE A 250 25.23 13.95 13.68
CA PHE A 250 26.57 14.31 14.15
C PHE A 250 27.42 14.93 13.05
N GLY A 251 27.38 14.43 11.82
CA GLY A 251 28.10 14.99 10.68
C GLY A 251 27.68 16.44 10.37
N THR A 252 26.40 16.75 10.56
CA THR A 252 25.89 18.13 10.45
C THR A 252 26.51 19.03 11.52
N TYR A 253 26.52 18.58 12.78
CA TYR A 253 27.19 19.29 13.87
C TYR A 253 28.70 19.47 13.64
N GLU A 254 29.38 18.40 13.23
CA GLU A 254 30.83 18.40 12.98
C GLU A 254 31.20 19.36 11.86
N SER A 255 30.40 19.43 10.79
CA SER A 255 30.57 20.41 9.72
C SER A 255 30.50 21.85 10.24
N TYR A 256 29.47 22.20 11.03
CA TYR A 256 29.36 23.53 11.63
C TYR A 256 30.52 23.82 12.58
N SER A 257 30.92 22.83 13.37
CA SER A 257 31.99 22.94 14.35
C SER A 257 33.36 23.17 13.69
N ASN A 258 33.62 22.50 12.57
CA ASN A 258 34.85 22.68 11.79
C ASN A 258 34.88 24.05 11.09
N GLN A 259 33.75 24.53 10.57
CA GLN A 259 33.65 25.90 10.04
C GLN A 259 33.94 26.95 11.13
N TYR A 260 33.38 26.76 12.33
CA TYR A 260 33.65 27.63 13.48
C TYR A 260 35.14 27.62 13.85
N LYS A 261 35.77 26.44 13.92
CA LYS A 261 37.21 26.30 14.22
C LYS A 261 38.08 27.00 13.18
N SER A 262 37.79 26.82 11.90
CA SER A 262 38.54 27.47 10.81
C SER A 262 38.47 28.99 10.93
N ALA A 263 37.25 29.55 11.06
CA ALA A 263 37.06 30.99 11.19
C ALA A 263 37.73 31.55 12.46
N MET A 264 37.68 30.82 13.58
CA MET A 264 38.33 31.24 14.81
C MET A 264 39.87 31.20 14.70
N ASN A 265 40.43 30.21 14.00
CA ASN A 265 41.86 30.13 13.73
C ASN A 265 42.35 31.31 12.88
N ASP A 266 41.56 31.75 11.89
CA ASP A 266 41.88 32.93 11.08
C ASP A 266 41.94 34.19 11.95
N VAL A 267 40.99 34.34 12.87
CA VAL A 267 40.97 35.46 13.83
C VAL A 267 42.16 35.41 14.79
N LEU A 268 42.52 34.22 15.30
CA LEU A 268 43.68 34.05 16.16
C LEU A 268 45.00 34.34 15.42
N ALA A 269 45.07 34.00 14.13
CA ALA A 269 46.23 34.30 13.30
C ALA A 269 46.38 35.81 13.05
N GLU A 270 45.28 36.53 12.84
CA GLU A 270 45.28 37.99 12.73
C GLU A 270 45.68 38.69 14.04
N GLU A 271 45.22 38.15 15.18
CA GLU A 271 45.59 38.66 16.51
C GLU A 271 47.09 38.53 16.76
N LYS A 272 47.69 37.37 16.41
CA LYS A 272 49.14 37.16 16.51
C LYS A 272 49.95 38.11 15.62
N LYS A 273 49.36 38.63 14.54
CA LYS A 273 50.00 39.61 13.64
C LYS A 273 49.84 41.06 14.12
N GLY A 274 49.27 41.30 15.30
CA GLY A 274 49.06 42.65 15.85
C GLY A 274 47.83 43.35 15.29
N GLY A 275 46.81 42.61 14.84
CA GLY A 275 45.56 43.19 14.34
C GLY A 275 44.85 44.10 15.35
N HIS A 276 44.09 45.08 14.86
CA HIS A 276 43.40 46.05 15.70
C HIS A 276 42.35 45.38 16.59
N ARG A 277 42.44 45.58 17.92
CA ARG A 277 41.63 44.88 18.94
C ARG A 277 40.12 44.94 18.68
N PHE A 278 39.62 46.10 18.26
CA PHE A 278 38.20 46.30 17.94
C PHE A 278 37.72 45.45 16.76
N ILE A 279 38.54 45.30 15.72
CA ILE A 279 38.21 44.50 14.52
C ILE A 279 38.20 43.01 14.89
N ILE A 280 39.18 42.55 15.67
CA ILE A 280 39.26 41.18 16.17
C ILE A 280 38.03 40.85 17.01
N GLN A 281 37.62 41.72 17.94
CA GLN A 281 36.43 41.52 18.76
C GLN A 281 35.15 41.43 17.90
N THR A 282 35.00 42.31 16.91
CA THR A 282 33.86 42.29 15.98
C THR A 282 33.80 40.99 15.18
N LYS A 283 34.96 40.49 14.69
CA LYS A 283 35.03 39.20 13.98
C LYS A 283 34.67 38.03 14.89
N ARG A 284 35.16 38.00 16.13
CA ARG A 284 34.80 36.97 17.13
C ARG A 284 33.30 36.94 17.39
N GLN A 285 32.68 38.12 17.56
CA GLN A 285 31.23 38.23 17.77
C GLN A 285 30.45 37.68 16.58
N LYS A 286 30.80 38.06 15.34
CA LYS A 286 30.16 37.54 14.13
C LYS A 286 30.27 36.02 13.98
N ILE A 287 31.42 35.45 14.32
CA ILE A 287 31.62 33.99 14.29
C ILE A 287 30.75 33.31 15.35
N GLN A 288 30.67 33.88 16.55
CA GLN A 288 29.81 33.37 17.62
C GLN A 288 28.33 33.47 17.29
N GLU A 289 27.89 34.58 16.68
CA GLU A 289 26.52 34.77 16.19
C GLU A 289 26.16 33.75 15.11
N LYS A 290 27.09 33.50 14.16
CA LYS A 290 26.92 32.45 13.15
C LYS A 290 26.78 31.07 13.80
N TRP A 291 27.65 30.71 14.75
CA TRP A 291 27.54 29.47 15.51
C TRP A 291 26.18 29.33 16.19
N ASN A 292 25.77 30.35 16.93
CA ASN A 292 24.52 30.35 17.65
C ASN A 292 23.34 30.16 16.68
N THR A 293 23.40 30.75 15.49
CA THR A 293 22.37 30.61 14.45
C THR A 293 22.30 29.19 13.89
N GLU A 294 23.44 28.58 13.54
CA GLU A 294 23.49 27.22 13.00
C GLU A 294 23.04 26.18 14.03
N ILE A 295 23.33 26.41 15.31
CA ILE A 295 22.93 25.50 16.40
C ILE A 295 21.44 25.56 16.72
N LEU A 296 20.72 26.61 16.33
CA LEU A 296 19.26 26.65 16.45
C LEU A 296 18.57 25.57 15.61
N ASN A 297 19.26 24.99 14.60
CA ASN A 297 18.76 23.81 13.89
C ASN A 297 18.58 22.59 14.81
N PHE A 298 19.28 22.55 15.93
CA PHE A 298 19.10 21.55 17.00
C PHE A 298 18.02 21.95 18.01
N GLY A 299 17.33 23.07 17.82
CA GLY A 299 16.20 23.50 18.63
C GLY A 299 16.36 24.92 19.20
N PRO A 300 15.24 25.62 19.46
CA PRO A 300 15.27 26.96 20.01
C PRO A 300 15.83 26.96 21.45
N GLY A 301 16.74 27.89 21.74
CA GLY A 301 17.32 28.06 23.09
C GLY A 301 18.36 26.99 23.47
N VAL A 302 18.79 26.17 22.52
CA VAL A 302 19.76 25.10 22.76
C VAL A 302 21.19 25.66 22.72
N TYR A 303 21.96 25.40 23.79
CA TYR A 303 23.40 25.67 23.82
C TYR A 303 24.18 24.37 23.64
N ILE A 304 24.82 24.23 22.48
CA ILE A 304 25.78 23.17 22.20
C ILE A 304 27.13 23.85 21.93
N PRO A 305 28.16 23.63 22.77
CA PRO A 305 29.50 24.14 22.48
C PRO A 305 30.08 23.54 21.19
N PRO A 306 30.91 24.30 20.45
CA PRO A 306 31.65 23.76 19.31
C PRO A 306 32.74 22.80 19.76
N LEU A 307 33.18 21.93 18.84
CA LEU A 307 34.32 21.03 18.98
C LEU A 307 34.17 19.95 20.06
N MET A 308 32.95 19.51 20.34
CA MET A 308 32.71 18.30 21.10
C MET A 308 33.17 17.07 20.35
N THR A 309 33.65 16.08 21.08
CA THR A 309 33.74 14.71 20.57
C THR A 309 32.35 14.14 20.34
N GLN A 310 32.25 13.07 19.53
CA GLN A 310 30.99 12.37 19.29
C GLN A 310 30.31 11.94 20.60
N ASP A 311 31.07 11.42 21.55
CA ASP A 311 30.56 11.04 22.86
C ASP A 311 30.04 12.23 23.66
N GLN A 312 30.75 13.36 23.65
CA GLN A 312 30.31 14.57 24.34
C GLN A 312 29.03 15.14 23.72
N PHE A 313 28.94 15.11 22.38
CA PHE A 313 27.80 15.59 21.63
C PHE A 313 26.55 14.78 21.96
N PHE A 314 26.58 13.46 21.83
CA PHE A 314 25.41 12.64 22.14
C PHE A 314 25.06 12.69 23.63
N ASN A 315 26.03 12.83 24.54
CA ASN A 315 25.73 12.96 25.97
C ASN A 315 25.13 14.32 26.37
N ASN A 316 25.16 15.35 25.51
CA ASN A 316 24.64 16.69 25.81
C ASN A 316 23.11 16.71 25.91
N ALA A 317 22.55 17.14 27.05
CA ALA A 317 21.11 17.13 27.34
C ALA A 317 20.22 17.79 26.26
N ALA A 318 20.71 18.86 25.62
CA ALA A 318 19.97 19.54 24.57
C ALA A 318 19.97 18.74 23.25
N VAL A 319 21.08 18.07 22.92
CA VAL A 319 21.13 17.09 21.81
C VAL A 319 20.22 15.91 22.11
N LYS A 320 20.19 15.43 23.35
CA LYS A 320 19.25 14.37 23.78
C LYS A 320 17.81 14.77 23.54
N SER A 321 17.45 15.99 23.93
CA SER A 321 16.11 16.54 23.72
C SER A 321 15.80 16.79 22.24
N HIS A 322 16.77 17.24 21.45
CA HIS A 322 16.60 17.41 20.01
C HIS A 322 16.35 16.07 19.31
N ILE A 323 17.20 15.08 19.57
CA ILE A 323 17.02 13.72 19.06
C ILE A 323 15.66 13.23 19.50
N PHE A 324 15.30 13.36 20.78
CA PHE A 324 13.97 13.01 21.26
C PHE A 324 12.85 13.73 20.50
N ASN A 325 12.93 15.03 20.23
CA ASN A 325 11.85 15.75 19.57
C ASN A 325 11.76 15.43 18.07
N THR A 326 12.90 15.26 17.41
CA THR A 326 13.00 14.98 15.97
C THR A 326 12.62 13.53 15.67
N THR A 327 13.12 12.58 16.46
CA THR A 327 12.85 11.15 16.27
C THR A 327 11.65 10.66 17.08
N LYS A 328 11.16 11.44 18.05
CA LYS A 328 10.19 11.03 19.09
C LYS A 328 10.69 9.84 19.93
N GLN A 329 12.00 9.66 20.08
CA GLN A 329 12.62 8.55 20.80
C GLN A 329 13.27 9.01 22.11
N ASN A 330 12.75 8.53 23.25
CA ASN A 330 13.05 9.06 24.59
C ASN A 330 14.51 8.88 25.05
N VAL A 331 15.40 8.36 24.20
CA VAL A 331 16.74 7.94 24.62
C VAL A 331 17.80 8.21 23.56
N VAL A 332 19.01 8.39 24.07
CA VAL A 332 20.17 8.89 23.35
C VAL A 332 21.00 7.73 22.94
N PHE A 333 20.98 7.50 21.65
CA PHE A 333 21.71 6.41 21.04
C PHE A 333 23.21 6.66 21.08
N LYS A 334 23.93 5.76 21.73
CA LYS A 334 25.31 5.46 21.37
C LYS A 334 25.28 4.36 20.30
N PRO A 335 25.98 4.50 19.17
CA PRO A 335 26.08 3.43 18.18
C PRO A 335 26.57 2.13 18.83
N ASN A 336 25.98 0.99 18.45
CA ASN A 336 26.42 -0.36 18.82
C ASN A 336 26.32 -0.76 20.31
N GLN A 337 25.42 -0.17 21.10
CA GLN A 337 25.22 -0.60 22.49
C GLN A 337 24.12 -1.67 22.65
N PRO A 338 24.31 -2.68 23.53
CA PRO A 338 23.35 -3.76 23.75
C PRO A 338 22.01 -3.30 24.35
N GLU A 339 22.00 -2.15 25.03
CA GLU A 339 20.82 -1.51 25.63
C GLU A 339 19.83 -0.98 24.58
N MET A 340 20.31 -0.71 23.35
CA MET A 340 19.52 -0.17 22.24
C MET A 340 18.31 -1.05 21.88
N LYS A 341 18.46 -2.37 21.98
CA LYS A 341 17.37 -3.31 21.65
C LYS A 341 16.24 -3.26 22.69
N ALA A 342 16.59 -3.22 23.98
CA ALA A 342 15.61 -3.17 25.07
C ALA A 342 14.81 -1.86 25.04
N GLU A 343 15.47 -0.74 24.75
CA GLU A 343 14.82 0.57 24.65
C GLU A 343 14.02 0.76 23.34
N PHE A 344 14.49 0.16 22.23
CA PHE A 344 13.68 0.07 21.02
C PHE A 344 12.37 -0.66 21.28
N ILE A 345 12.40 -1.78 22.02
CA ILE A 345 11.20 -2.51 22.42
C ILE A 345 10.26 -1.62 23.25
N GLN A 346 10.79 -0.88 24.21
CA GLN A 346 9.97 0.03 25.05
C GLN A 346 9.34 1.19 24.26
N SER A 347 10.05 1.73 23.26
CA SER A 347 9.55 2.82 22.41
C SER A 347 8.72 2.35 21.21
N MET A 348 8.68 1.04 20.96
CA MET A 348 8.03 0.41 19.83
C MET A 348 6.54 0.76 19.68
N PRO A 349 5.70 0.78 20.75
CA PRO A 349 4.28 1.10 20.62
C PRO A 349 4.06 2.48 20.01
N ASN A 350 4.79 3.49 20.52
CA ASN A 350 4.71 4.86 20.04
C ASN A 350 5.21 5.03 18.60
N LYS A 351 6.04 4.12 18.10
CA LYS A 351 6.57 4.15 16.73
C LYS A 351 5.63 3.44 15.74
N LEU A 352 5.15 2.25 16.10
CA LEU A 352 4.28 1.44 15.25
C LEU A 352 2.91 2.10 15.04
N PHE A 353 2.35 2.64 16.12
CA PHE A 353 0.99 3.18 16.12
C PHE A 353 0.94 4.70 16.01
N LYS A 354 2.08 5.39 15.80
CA LYS A 354 2.15 6.86 15.71
C LYS A 354 1.09 7.48 14.82
N THR A 355 0.96 6.96 13.59
CA THR A 355 0.01 7.48 12.60
C THR A 355 -1.43 7.15 12.99
N TYR A 356 -1.66 5.98 13.58
CA TYR A 356 -2.97 5.53 14.05
C TYR A 356 -3.45 6.35 15.25
N ASP A 357 -2.62 6.44 16.29
CA ASP A 357 -2.93 7.16 17.51
C ASP A 357 -3.11 8.64 17.21
N ALA A 358 -2.24 9.24 16.39
CA ALA A 358 -2.42 10.63 15.98
C ALA A 358 -3.78 10.84 15.29
N TYR A 359 -4.11 10.02 14.29
CA TYR A 359 -5.40 10.11 13.60
C TYR A 359 -6.58 9.96 14.56
N ARG A 360 -6.53 8.99 15.49
CA ARG A 360 -7.60 8.74 16.46
C ARG A 360 -7.83 9.90 17.43
N HIS A 361 -6.77 10.59 17.86
CA HIS A 361 -6.89 11.74 18.75
C HIS A 361 -7.50 12.97 18.06
N PHE A 362 -7.43 13.07 16.73
CA PHE A 362 -7.99 14.19 15.97
C PHE A 362 -9.48 14.05 15.62
N ILE A 363 -10.03 12.83 15.56
CA ILE A 363 -11.46 12.59 15.24
C ILE A 363 -12.41 13.38 16.16
N PRO A 364 -12.19 13.46 17.49
CA PRO A 364 -13.06 14.24 18.38
C PRO A 364 -12.86 15.77 18.30
N GLU A 365 -11.74 16.25 17.77
CA GLU A 365 -11.32 17.67 17.84
C GLU A 365 -11.69 18.50 16.59
N LEU A 366 -12.26 17.88 15.55
CA LEU A 366 -12.69 18.53 14.29
C LEU A 366 -13.65 19.72 14.44
N GLY A 367 -14.23 19.93 15.63
CA GLY A 367 -15.04 21.10 15.93
C GLY A 367 -14.26 22.40 16.14
N GLN A 368 -12.96 22.36 16.46
CA GLN A 368 -12.15 23.53 16.81
C GLN A 368 -10.66 23.32 16.48
N VAL A 369 -10.23 23.52 15.23
CA VAL A 369 -8.82 23.22 14.85
C VAL A 369 -8.09 24.48 14.35
N GLU A 370 -6.88 24.71 14.89
CA GLU A 370 -5.93 25.73 14.45
C GLU A 370 -5.28 25.40 13.07
N PRO A 371 -4.83 26.40 12.28
CA PRO A 371 -4.33 26.21 10.91
C PRO A 371 -3.09 25.30 10.73
N LYS A 372 -2.32 25.06 11.81
CA LYS A 372 -1.17 24.13 11.78
C LYS A 372 -1.59 22.68 12.01
N ALA A 373 -2.60 22.45 12.86
CA ALA A 373 -3.15 21.12 13.11
C ALA A 373 -3.94 20.62 11.89
N GLU A 374 -4.58 21.52 11.14
CA GLU A 374 -5.29 21.22 9.90
C GLU A 374 -4.39 20.59 8.81
N ARG A 375 -3.15 21.07 8.64
CA ARG A 375 -2.20 20.51 7.66
C ARG A 375 -1.68 19.12 8.04
N ILE A 376 -1.47 18.87 9.34
CA ILE A 376 -1.03 17.57 9.83
C ILE A 376 -2.19 16.56 9.72
N PHE A 377 -3.40 17.01 10.05
CA PHE A 377 -4.63 16.22 9.89
C PHE A 377 -4.85 15.84 8.43
N MET A 378 -4.78 16.78 7.49
CA MET A 378 -4.91 16.46 6.05
C MET A 378 -3.92 15.37 5.59
N GLY A 379 -2.67 15.40 6.07
CA GLY A 379 -1.69 14.35 5.77
C GLY A 379 -2.09 12.98 6.31
N GLN A 380 -2.65 12.92 7.52
CA GLN A 380 -3.08 11.69 8.18
C GLN A 380 -4.40 11.15 7.61
N GLU A 381 -5.34 12.02 7.27
CA GLU A 381 -6.58 11.69 6.58
C GLU A 381 -6.30 11.05 5.21
N ILE A 382 -5.33 11.60 4.47
CA ILE A 382 -4.87 11.01 3.20
C ILE A 382 -4.35 9.58 3.41
N ASP A 383 -3.57 9.33 4.47
CA ASP A 383 -3.03 7.99 4.73
C ASP A 383 -4.10 7.01 5.23
N ALA A 384 -5.07 7.47 6.02
CA ALA A 384 -6.22 6.67 6.47
C ALA A 384 -7.14 6.30 5.29
N LYS A 385 -7.47 7.26 4.41
CA LYS A 385 -8.21 7.02 3.16
C LYS A 385 -7.47 6.05 2.24
N ARG A 386 -6.15 6.17 2.12
CA ARG A 386 -5.32 5.23 1.35
C ARG A 386 -5.35 3.82 1.93
N ALA A 387 -5.27 3.67 3.25
CA ALA A 387 -5.35 2.38 3.90
C ALA A 387 -6.73 1.73 3.69
N TYR A 388 -7.80 2.51 3.83
CA TYR A 388 -9.16 2.04 3.52
C TYR A 388 -9.30 1.61 2.06
N LYS A 389 -8.84 2.44 1.12
CA LYS A 389 -8.79 2.11 -0.32
C LYS A 389 -8.03 0.81 -0.59
N ALA A 390 -6.87 0.62 0.04
CA ALA A 390 -6.05 -0.58 -0.12
C ALA A 390 -6.77 -1.87 0.31
N ILE A 391 -7.63 -1.80 1.34
CA ILE A 391 -8.39 -2.96 1.79
C ILE A 391 -9.59 -3.25 0.87
N VAL A 392 -10.32 -2.20 0.46
CA VAL A 392 -11.57 -2.39 -0.29
C VAL A 392 -11.34 -2.64 -1.77
N MET A 393 -10.29 -2.08 -2.36
CA MET A 393 -10.07 -2.11 -3.80
C MET A 393 -9.86 -3.53 -4.39
N PRO A 394 -9.09 -4.44 -3.77
CA PRO A 394 -9.03 -5.82 -4.24
C PRO A 394 -10.40 -6.50 -4.27
N MET A 395 -11.27 -6.19 -3.30
CA MET A 395 -12.65 -6.70 -3.26
C MET A 395 -13.50 -6.13 -4.38
N VAL A 396 -13.31 -4.86 -4.72
CA VAL A 396 -13.96 -4.22 -5.87
C VAL A 396 -13.55 -4.92 -7.17
N ALA A 397 -12.24 -5.07 -7.39
CA ALA A 397 -11.70 -5.73 -8.58
C ALA A 397 -12.22 -7.17 -8.72
N LEU A 398 -12.19 -7.94 -7.63
CA LEU A 398 -12.71 -9.30 -7.58
C LEU A 398 -14.21 -9.37 -7.89
N SER A 399 -15.00 -8.42 -7.37
CA SER A 399 -16.45 -8.38 -7.60
C SER A 399 -16.78 -8.14 -9.08
N PHE A 400 -16.10 -7.17 -9.71
CA PHE A 400 -16.25 -6.91 -11.14
C PHE A 400 -15.77 -8.12 -11.97
N SER A 401 -14.63 -8.69 -11.62
CA SER A 401 -14.09 -9.86 -12.32
C SER A 401 -15.08 -11.03 -12.31
N ILE A 402 -15.62 -11.37 -11.14
CA ILE A 402 -16.58 -12.48 -11.03
C ILE A 402 -17.91 -12.18 -11.72
N PHE A 403 -18.38 -10.93 -11.66
CA PHE A 403 -19.55 -10.50 -12.41
C PHE A 403 -19.36 -10.73 -13.92
N PHE A 404 -18.23 -10.28 -14.48
CA PHE A 404 -17.94 -10.45 -15.90
C PHE A 404 -17.57 -11.88 -16.30
N LEU A 405 -16.97 -12.66 -15.40
CA LEU A 405 -16.76 -14.10 -15.57
C LEU A 405 -18.10 -14.81 -15.77
N ILE A 406 -19.06 -14.60 -14.86
CA ILE A 406 -20.39 -15.22 -14.93
C ILE A 406 -21.10 -14.79 -16.22
N LEU A 407 -21.08 -13.49 -16.55
CA LEU A 407 -21.69 -13.00 -17.77
C LEU A 407 -21.08 -13.60 -19.05
N ASN A 408 -19.76 -13.79 -19.09
CA ASN A 408 -19.10 -14.37 -20.25
C ASN A 408 -19.32 -15.89 -20.36
N ILE A 409 -19.45 -16.62 -19.24
CA ILE A 409 -19.90 -18.02 -19.23
C ILE A 409 -21.32 -18.11 -19.81
N LEU A 410 -22.23 -17.24 -19.37
CA LEU A 410 -23.60 -17.19 -19.89
C LEU A 410 -23.65 -16.77 -21.36
N SER A 411 -22.77 -15.86 -21.77
CA SER A 411 -22.58 -15.46 -23.18
C SER A 411 -22.16 -16.64 -24.05
N LEU A 412 -21.23 -17.48 -23.57
CA LEU A 412 -20.83 -18.72 -24.24
C LEU A 412 -21.99 -19.72 -24.31
N ILE A 413 -22.72 -19.95 -23.22
CA ILE A 413 -23.92 -20.80 -23.22
C ILE A 413 -24.95 -20.28 -24.22
N SER A 414 -25.08 -18.96 -24.34
CA SER A 414 -26.02 -18.34 -25.28
C SER A 414 -25.68 -18.59 -26.75
N LEU A 415 -24.45 -18.99 -27.09
CA LEU A 415 -24.08 -19.42 -28.44
C LEU A 415 -24.79 -20.71 -28.85
N ILE A 416 -25.13 -21.59 -27.89
CA ILE A 416 -25.91 -22.79 -28.15
C ILE A 416 -27.29 -22.40 -28.68
N PHE A 417 -27.96 -21.45 -28.00
CA PHE A 417 -29.24 -20.90 -28.45
C PHE A 417 -29.10 -20.11 -29.75
N PHE A 418 -27.96 -19.48 -30.00
CA PHE A 418 -27.70 -18.71 -31.21
C PHE A 418 -27.75 -19.57 -32.47
N SER A 419 -27.23 -20.80 -32.39
CA SER A 419 -27.28 -21.78 -33.49
C SER A 419 -28.71 -22.12 -33.90
N ASN A 420 -29.66 -22.10 -32.95
CA ASN A 420 -31.08 -22.35 -33.22
C ASN A 420 -31.81 -21.07 -33.65
N SER A 421 -31.64 -19.97 -32.90
CA SER A 421 -32.28 -18.69 -33.18
C SER A 421 -31.48 -17.51 -32.60
N PRO A 422 -31.06 -16.54 -33.44
CA PRO A 422 -30.39 -15.33 -32.97
C PRO A 422 -31.24 -14.50 -32.00
N LYS A 423 -32.56 -14.50 -32.19
CA LYS A 423 -33.51 -13.79 -31.32
C LYS A 423 -33.58 -14.43 -29.95
N LEU A 424 -33.64 -15.77 -29.88
CA LEU A 424 -33.68 -16.51 -28.63
C LEU A 424 -32.40 -16.28 -27.80
N SER A 425 -31.23 -16.31 -28.45
CA SER A 425 -29.95 -16.00 -27.82
C SER A 425 -29.93 -14.58 -27.21
N ARG A 426 -30.48 -13.58 -27.91
CA ARG A 426 -30.58 -12.21 -27.39
C ARG A 426 -31.54 -12.11 -26.19
N ILE A 427 -32.72 -12.71 -26.29
CA ILE A 427 -33.71 -12.72 -25.20
C ILE A 427 -33.12 -13.40 -23.96
N PHE A 428 -32.45 -14.54 -24.15
CA PHE A 428 -31.74 -15.23 -23.08
C PHE A 428 -30.73 -14.29 -22.42
N MET A 429 -29.80 -13.71 -23.20
CA MET A 429 -28.76 -12.82 -22.66
C MET A 429 -29.31 -11.60 -21.93
N ILE A 430 -30.33 -10.93 -22.50
CA ILE A 430 -30.99 -9.80 -21.84
C ILE A 430 -31.62 -10.27 -20.53
N GLY A 431 -32.32 -11.41 -20.55
CA GLY A 431 -32.90 -12.02 -19.37
C GLY A 431 -31.86 -12.33 -18.29
N THR A 432 -30.71 -12.90 -18.64
CA THR A 432 -29.65 -13.20 -17.66
C THR A 432 -28.94 -11.97 -17.14
N ILE A 433 -28.71 -10.95 -17.98
CA ILE A 433 -28.18 -9.65 -17.53
C ILE A 433 -29.16 -9.03 -16.53
N CYS A 434 -30.45 -8.94 -16.87
CA CYS A 434 -31.48 -8.42 -15.98
C CYS A 434 -31.55 -9.21 -14.68
N LEU A 435 -31.50 -10.55 -14.74
CA LEU A 435 -31.52 -11.40 -13.56
C LEU A 435 -30.29 -11.13 -12.67
N LEU A 436 -29.09 -11.07 -13.23
CA LEU A 436 -27.86 -10.79 -12.46
C LEU A 436 -27.86 -9.41 -11.83
N LEU A 437 -28.47 -8.42 -12.49
CA LEU A 437 -28.62 -7.07 -11.97
C LEU A 437 -29.69 -7.00 -10.85
N ILE A 438 -30.79 -7.74 -10.98
CA ILE A 438 -31.90 -7.73 -10.01
C ILE A 438 -31.63 -8.62 -8.79
N LEU A 439 -30.93 -9.75 -8.96
CA LEU A 439 -30.70 -10.74 -7.91
C LEU A 439 -30.08 -10.15 -6.62
N PRO A 440 -29.07 -9.25 -6.70
CA PRO A 440 -28.56 -8.53 -5.54
C PRO A 440 -29.61 -7.72 -4.81
N MET A 441 -30.57 -7.10 -5.51
CA MET A 441 -31.59 -6.26 -4.88
C MET A 441 -32.55 -7.06 -4.01
N VAL A 442 -32.90 -8.27 -4.45
CA VAL A 442 -33.85 -9.12 -3.72
C VAL A 442 -33.21 -9.73 -2.47
N LYS A 443 -31.92 -10.07 -2.53
CA LYS A 443 -31.23 -10.79 -1.43
C LYS A 443 -30.35 -9.91 -0.53
N SER A 444 -30.04 -8.66 -0.89
CA SER A 444 -29.15 -7.78 -0.11
C SER A 444 -29.81 -7.10 1.10
N ALA A 445 -31.12 -7.29 1.33
CA ALA A 445 -31.86 -6.69 2.45
C ALA A 445 -31.28 -7.01 3.84
N GLN A 446 -30.41 -8.03 3.97
CA GLN A 446 -29.78 -8.42 5.23
C GLN A 446 -28.33 -7.93 5.42
N VAL A 447 -27.66 -7.37 4.41
CA VAL A 447 -26.22 -7.02 4.46
C VAL A 447 -25.99 -5.52 4.69
N GLY A 448 -27.06 -4.71 4.72
CA GLY A 448 -27.00 -3.25 4.64
C GLY A 448 -26.71 -2.48 5.93
N SER A 449 -26.60 -3.12 7.11
CA SER A 449 -26.54 -2.37 8.38
C SER A 449 -25.17 -1.79 8.75
N THR A 450 -24.09 -2.19 8.08
CA THR A 450 -22.72 -1.79 8.50
C THR A 450 -22.02 -0.79 7.56
N VAL A 451 -22.47 -0.61 6.31
CA VAL A 451 -21.77 0.26 5.33
C VAL A 451 -22.72 1.13 4.48
N GLY A 452 -24.04 1.04 4.66
CA GLY A 452 -24.99 1.42 3.60
C GLY A 452 -25.90 2.63 3.78
N ASN A 453 -25.94 3.31 4.93
CA ASN A 453 -26.98 4.33 5.15
C ASN A 453 -26.61 5.76 4.69
N GLU A 454 -25.36 6.02 4.29
CA GLU A 454 -24.91 7.38 3.92
C GLU A 454 -24.69 7.57 2.41
N ALA A 455 -24.93 6.52 1.61
CA ALA A 455 -24.85 6.61 0.17
C ALA A 455 -25.94 7.52 -0.42
N LYS A 456 -25.56 8.74 -0.83
CA LYS A 456 -26.43 9.67 -1.56
C LYS A 456 -26.68 9.14 -2.99
N GLY A 457 -27.93 8.74 -3.27
CA GLY A 457 -28.41 8.36 -4.61
C GLY A 457 -28.84 6.90 -4.77
N SER A 458 -29.88 6.66 -5.58
CA SER A 458 -30.45 5.32 -5.81
C SER A 458 -29.52 4.39 -6.61
N PHE A 459 -28.77 4.93 -7.57
CA PHE A 459 -27.84 4.17 -8.41
C PHE A 459 -26.59 3.72 -7.63
N SER A 460 -26.08 4.56 -6.75
CA SER A 460 -24.87 4.27 -5.98
C SER A 460 -25.13 3.20 -4.90
N GLN A 461 -26.27 3.29 -4.21
CA GLN A 461 -26.75 2.22 -3.33
C GLN A 461 -26.92 0.89 -4.06
N TYR A 462 -27.38 0.94 -5.32
CA TYR A 462 -27.53 -0.24 -6.15
C TYR A 462 -26.18 -0.91 -6.45
N VAL A 463 -25.16 -0.14 -6.84
CA VAL A 463 -23.81 -0.66 -7.11
C VAL A 463 -23.20 -1.28 -5.86
N ILE A 464 -23.31 -0.62 -4.69
CA ILE A 464 -22.86 -1.19 -3.40
C ILE A 464 -23.52 -2.52 -3.13
N LYS A 465 -24.85 -2.56 -3.09
CA LYS A 465 -25.60 -3.79 -2.75
C LYS A 465 -25.25 -4.93 -3.71
N THR A 466 -25.02 -4.60 -4.98
CA THR A 466 -24.55 -5.53 -6.01
C THR A 466 -23.16 -6.08 -5.68
N MET A 467 -22.19 -5.22 -5.38
CA MET A 467 -20.85 -5.64 -5.01
C MET A 467 -20.85 -6.47 -3.72
N TYR A 468 -21.53 -6.02 -2.67
CA TYR A 468 -21.66 -6.76 -1.41
C TYR A 468 -22.33 -8.12 -1.60
N PHE A 469 -23.33 -8.22 -2.48
CA PHE A 469 -23.95 -9.50 -2.81
C PHE A 469 -22.93 -10.47 -3.43
N TYR A 470 -22.18 -10.03 -4.44
CA TYR A 470 -21.17 -10.88 -5.07
C TYR A 470 -20.03 -11.22 -4.13
N GLN A 471 -19.55 -10.26 -3.33
CA GLN A 471 -18.57 -10.50 -2.27
C GLN A 471 -19.07 -11.54 -1.26
N SER A 472 -20.32 -11.43 -0.82
CA SER A 472 -20.92 -12.40 0.12
C SER A 472 -21.06 -13.78 -0.51
N ALA A 473 -21.41 -13.84 -1.80
CA ALA A 473 -21.48 -15.10 -2.54
C ALA A 473 -20.10 -15.76 -2.66
N ILE A 474 -19.07 -14.97 -2.97
CA ILE A 474 -17.66 -15.37 -3.00
C ILE A 474 -17.27 -15.94 -1.62
N LEU A 475 -17.41 -15.14 -0.57
CA LEU A 475 -17.06 -15.56 0.78
C LEU A 475 -17.74 -16.88 1.16
N LYS A 476 -19.04 -17.06 0.83
CA LYS A 476 -19.75 -18.33 1.07
C LYS A 476 -19.26 -19.50 0.23
N ILE A 477 -18.94 -19.29 -1.05
CA ILE A 477 -18.39 -20.34 -1.93
C ILE A 477 -17.08 -20.85 -1.36
N TYR A 478 -16.26 -19.94 -0.85
CA TYR A 478 -14.97 -20.31 -0.31
C TYR A 478 -15.04 -20.78 1.15
N SER A 479 -15.97 -20.30 1.98
CA SER A 479 -16.05 -20.63 3.42
C SER A 479 -16.73 -21.97 3.74
N ASN A 480 -17.42 -22.56 2.76
CA ASN A 480 -18.03 -23.89 2.87
C ASN A 480 -17.08 -25.03 2.45
N LYS A 481 -15.78 -24.74 2.38
CA LYS A 481 -14.69 -25.72 2.28
C LYS A 481 -13.85 -25.63 3.55
#